data_AF-A0A0B1Q586-F1
#
_entry.id   AF-A0A0B1Q586-F1
#
_cell.length_a   1.000
_cell.length_b   1.000
_cell.length_c   1.000
_cell.angle_alpha   90.00
_cell.angle_beta   90.00
_cell.angle_gamma   90.00
#
_symmetry.space_group_name_H-M   'P 1'
#
loop_
_entity.id
_entity.type
_entity.pdbx_description
1 polymer ?
#
loop_
_entity_poly.entity_id
_entity_poly.type
_entity_poly.pdbx_seq_one_letter_code
_entity_poly.pdbx_strand_id
1 'polypeptide(L)'
;MHVRFKTGEWRHIPGRLVETEDGYLLPVDAFTGIAHRIVPEDLLTVARKLVKTASERRWQLRQSQLNRMRLELARECIQHALADWEVNYY
;
A
#
# COMPACT_ATOMS: atom_id res chain seq x y z
N MET A 1 -2.42 5.75 6.90
CA MET A 1 -1.10 5.24 7.37
C MET A 1 -0.05 6.22 6.90
N HIS A 2 0.77 6.78 7.80
CA HIS A 2 1.90 7.59 7.37
C HIS A 2 3.05 6.70 6.91
N VAL A 3 3.68 7.08 5.81
CA VAL A 3 4.87 6.44 5.24
C VAL A 3 5.89 7.50 4.90
N ARG A 4 7.17 7.17 5.09
CA ARG A 4 8.26 8.04 4.67
C ARG A 4 8.62 7.73 3.22
N PHE A 5 8.64 8.77 2.40
CA PHE A 5 9.13 8.67 1.03
C PHE A 5 10.63 8.91 0.98
N LYS A 6 11.30 8.39 -0.05
CA LYS A 6 12.73 8.60 -0.33
C LYS A 6 13.10 10.07 -0.47
N THR A 7 12.13 10.93 -0.80
CA THR A 7 12.29 12.40 -0.83
C THR A 7 12.37 13.04 0.56
N GLY A 8 12.20 12.28 1.64
CA GLY A 8 12.12 12.77 3.01
C GLY A 8 10.72 13.22 3.44
N GLU A 9 9.75 13.28 2.51
CA GLU A 9 8.37 13.63 2.80
C GLU A 9 7.64 12.51 3.56
N TRP A 10 6.84 12.88 4.56
CA TRP A 10 5.86 11.98 5.16
C TRP A 10 4.53 12.14 4.44
N ARG A 11 4.05 11.08 3.81
CA ARG A 11 2.72 11.06 3.18
C ARG A 11 1.77 10.13 3.89
N HIS A 12 0.54 10.57 4.03
CA HIS A 12 -0.54 9.72 4.49
C HIS A 12 -1.05 8.88 3.31
N ILE A 13 -0.76 7.59 3.30
CA ILE A 13 -1.49 6.64 2.44
C ILE A 13 -2.88 6.46 3.07
N PRO A 14 -3.95 6.92 2.40
CA PRO A 14 -5.28 6.81 2.95
C PRO A 14 -5.69 5.34 3.02
N GLY A 15 -6.02 4.88 4.22
CA GLY A 15 -6.58 3.54 4.45
C GLY A 15 -8.07 3.44 4.07
N ARG A 16 -8.67 4.56 3.68
CA ARG A 16 -10.08 4.72 3.30
C ARG A 16 -10.14 5.24 1.87
N LEU A 17 -11.18 4.81 1.17
CA LEU A 17 -11.58 5.35 -0.11
C LEU A 17 -12.21 6.73 0.12
N VAL A 18 -12.12 7.57 -0.88
CA VAL A 18 -13.10 8.64 -1.06
C VAL A 18 -14.22 8.03 -1.90
N GLU A 19 -15.42 8.02 -1.33
CA GLU A 19 -16.63 7.76 -2.10
C GLU A 19 -16.89 9.00 -2.95
N THR A 20 -16.81 8.84 -4.27
CA THR A 20 -17.18 9.91 -5.20
C THR A 20 -18.68 10.11 -5.18
N GLU A 21 -19.16 11.26 -5.68
CA GLU A 21 -20.60 11.56 -5.78
C GLU A 21 -21.40 10.47 -6.52
N ASP A 22 -20.75 9.75 -7.44
CA ASP A 22 -21.33 8.62 -8.18
C ASP A 22 -21.32 7.26 -7.43
N GLY A 23 -20.95 7.25 -6.14
CA GLY A 23 -20.85 6.03 -5.33
C GLY A 23 -19.64 5.14 -5.64
N TYR A 24 -18.76 5.56 -6.57
CA TYR A 24 -17.50 4.87 -6.80
C TYR A 24 -16.52 5.11 -5.66
N LEU A 25 -15.80 4.06 -5.35
CA LEU A 25 -14.79 4.08 -4.33
C LEU A 25 -13.45 4.34 -5.01
N LEU A 26 -12.99 5.59 -4.96
CA LEU A 26 -11.68 5.96 -5.50
C LEU A 26 -10.59 5.90 -4.41
N PRO A 27 -9.45 5.25 -4.67
CA PRO A 27 -8.26 5.44 -3.87
C PRO A 27 -7.71 6.85 -4.14
N VAL A 28 -7.48 7.62 -3.08
CA VAL A 28 -7.13 9.06 -3.16
C VAL A 28 -5.85 9.33 -3.97
N ASP A 29 -5.00 8.33 -4.13
CA ASP A 29 -3.96 8.29 -5.14
C ASP A 29 -3.79 6.82 -5.53
N ALA A 30 -3.62 6.53 -6.81
CA ALA A 30 -3.47 5.17 -7.32
C ALA A 30 -2.43 4.41 -6.47
N PHE A 31 -2.87 3.36 -5.76
CA PHE A 31 -2.01 2.53 -4.90
C PHE A 31 -0.82 1.95 -5.67
N THR A 32 -0.93 1.85 -6.99
CA THR A 32 0.07 1.30 -7.91
C THR A 32 1.25 2.23 -8.09
N GLY A 33 2.46 1.73 -7.88
CA GLY A 33 3.67 2.49 -8.09
C GLY A 33 3.98 3.48 -6.96
N ILE A 34 3.33 3.43 -5.79
CA ILE A 34 3.82 4.19 -4.64
C ILE A 34 5.02 3.49 -3.99
N ALA A 35 5.09 2.16 -4.07
CA ALA A 35 6.11 1.36 -3.38
C ALA A 35 7.55 1.79 -3.70
N HIS A 36 7.86 2.13 -4.95
CA HIS A 36 9.22 2.57 -5.33
C HIS A 36 9.65 3.89 -4.66
N ARG A 37 8.69 4.70 -4.20
CA ARG A 37 8.90 5.99 -3.54
C ARG A 37 9.04 5.85 -2.04
N ILE A 38 8.63 4.72 -1.45
CA ILE A 38 8.73 4.47 -0.01
C ILE A 38 10.18 4.11 0.33
N VAL A 39 10.66 4.56 1.50
CA VAL A 39 11.98 4.17 1.99
C VAL A 39 12.05 2.65 2.26
N PRO A 40 13.18 1.98 2.00
CA PRO A 40 13.28 0.53 2.14
C PRO A 40 12.86 0.00 3.52
N GLU A 41 13.19 0.74 4.59
CA GLU A 41 12.94 0.30 5.97
C GLU A 41 11.44 0.22 6.30
N ASP A 42 10.61 1.00 5.61
CA ASP A 42 9.17 1.06 5.84
C ASP A 42 8.38 0.05 4.97
N LEU A 43 8.98 -0.51 3.92
CA LEU A 43 8.29 -1.35 2.93
C LEU A 43 7.57 -2.55 3.56
N LEU A 44 8.25 -3.30 4.44
CA LEU A 44 7.66 -4.47 5.10
C LEU A 44 6.58 -4.07 6.11
N THR A 45 6.76 -2.94 6.80
CA THR A 45 5.75 -2.40 7.74
C THR A 45 4.47 -2.01 7.00
N VAL A 46 4.62 -1.40 5.82
CA VAL A 46 3.54 -1.02 4.91
C VAL A 46 2.81 -2.26 4.41
N ALA A 47 3.53 -3.23 3.86
CA ALA A 47 2.98 -4.49 3.36
C ALA A 47 2.15 -5.21 4.44
N ARG A 48 2.71 -5.34 5.65
CA ARG A 48 2.03 -5.97 6.79
C ARG A 48 0.68 -5.32 7.12
N LYS A 49 0.63 -3.98 7.15
CA LYS A 49 -0.61 -3.24 7.46
C LYS A 49 -1.66 -3.43 6.36
N LEU A 50 -1.25 -3.40 5.10
CA LEU A 50 -2.14 -3.62 3.95
C LEU A 50 -2.77 -5.02 3.97
N VAL A 51 -1.95 -6.06 4.17
CA VAL A 51 -2.42 -7.45 4.28
C VAL A 51 -3.35 -7.63 5.45
N LYS A 52 -3.01 -7.06 6.63
CA LYS A 52 -3.88 -7.11 7.81
C LYS A 52 -5.25 -6.51 7.53
N THR A 53 -5.31 -5.30 6.96
CA THR A 53 -6.59 -4.65 6.64
C THR A 53 -7.39 -5.43 5.59
N ALA A 54 -6.73 -6.00 4.57
CA ALA A 54 -7.41 -6.84 3.58
C ALA A 54 -8.01 -8.10 4.22
N SER A 55 -7.29 -8.74 5.13
CA SER A 55 -7.76 -9.92 5.87
C SER A 55 -8.95 -9.61 6.78
N GLU A 56 -8.88 -8.52 7.55
CA GLU A 56 -9.96 -8.07 8.46
C GLU A 56 -11.26 -7.74 7.71
N ARG A 57 -11.16 -7.29 6.46
CA ARG A 57 -12.30 -6.85 5.64
C ARG A 57 -12.68 -7.83 4.54
N ARG A 58 -12.13 -9.05 4.53
CA ARG A 58 -12.32 -10.02 3.43
C ARG A 58 -13.78 -10.39 3.15
N TRP A 59 -14.63 -10.31 4.17
CA TRP A 59 -16.05 -10.65 4.09
C TRP A 59 -16.94 -9.50 3.62
N GLN A 60 -16.41 -8.26 3.55
CA GLN A 60 -17.18 -7.11 3.10
C GLN A 60 -17.12 -7.01 1.57
N LEU A 61 -18.20 -7.38 0.88
CA LEU A 61 -18.25 -7.39 -0.60
C LEU A 61 -17.89 -6.04 -1.21
N ARG A 62 -18.37 -4.94 -0.60
CA ARG A 62 -18.02 -3.55 -0.94
C ARG A 62 -16.53 -3.20 -0.82
N GLN A 63 -15.73 -4.04 -0.15
CA GLN A 63 -14.28 -3.86 0.03
C GLN A 63 -13.47 -4.82 -0.85
N SER A 64 -14.09 -5.68 -1.66
CA SER A 64 -13.40 -6.69 -2.46
C SER A 64 -12.34 -6.09 -3.39
N GLN A 65 -12.72 -5.12 -4.21
CA GLN A 65 -11.82 -4.41 -5.12
C GLN A 65 -10.69 -3.70 -4.38
N LEU A 66 -11.01 -3.05 -3.26
CA LEU A 66 -10.01 -2.43 -2.40
C LEU A 66 -9.01 -3.41 -1.81
N ASN A 67 -9.51 -4.53 -1.30
CA ASN A 67 -8.67 -5.54 -0.68
C ASN A 67 -7.71 -6.10 -1.71
N ARG A 68 -8.16 -6.27 -2.96
CA ARG A 68 -7.30 -6.58 -4.09
C ARG A 68 -6.21 -5.51 -4.28
N MET A 69 -6.56 -4.23 -4.34
CA MET A 69 -5.56 -3.14 -4.49
C MET A 69 -4.57 -3.08 -3.32
N ARG A 70 -5.03 -3.33 -2.08
CA ARG A 70 -4.14 -3.43 -0.90
C ARG A 70 -3.14 -4.57 -1.05
N LEU A 71 -3.59 -5.73 -1.53
CA LEU A 71 -2.73 -6.89 -1.73
C LEU A 71 -1.76 -6.68 -2.91
N GLU A 72 -2.18 -6.00 -3.97
CA GLU A 72 -1.32 -5.62 -5.08
C GLU A 72 -0.21 -4.65 -4.62
N LEU A 73 -0.52 -3.60 -3.86
CA LEU A 73 0.53 -2.74 -3.28
C LEU A 73 1.40 -3.49 -2.26
N ALA A 74 0.82 -4.37 -1.45
CA ALA A 74 1.61 -5.17 -0.51
C ALA A 74 2.62 -6.05 -1.25
N ARG A 75 2.23 -6.63 -2.38
CA ARG A 75 3.12 -7.38 -3.27
C ARG A 75 4.24 -6.50 -3.81
N GLU A 76 3.94 -5.32 -4.33
CA GLU A 76 4.97 -4.37 -4.79
C GLU A 76 5.96 -4.00 -3.68
N CYS A 77 5.46 -3.73 -2.47
CA CYS A 77 6.32 -3.40 -1.33
C CYS A 77 7.28 -4.55 -0.98
N ILE A 78 6.79 -5.80 -1.00
CA ILE A 78 7.63 -6.99 -0.75
C ILE A 78 8.67 -7.15 -1.86
N GLN A 79 8.29 -6.99 -3.13
CA GLN A 79 9.22 -7.08 -4.26
C GLN A 79 10.34 -6.04 -4.16
N HIS A 80 10.01 -4.80 -3.82
CA HIS A 80 11.02 -3.76 -3.62
C HIS A 80 11.91 -4.01 -2.40
N ALA A 81 11.38 -4.58 -1.32
CA ALA A 81 12.18 -4.93 -0.14
C ALA A 81 13.17 -6.07 -0.45
N LEU A 82 12.74 -7.06 -1.25
CA LEU A 82 13.62 -8.13 -1.72
C LEU A 82 14.72 -7.58 -2.65
N ALA A 83 14.36 -6.72 -3.60
CA ALA A 83 15.34 -6.10 -4.50
C ALA A 83 16.35 -5.22 -3.74
N ASP A 84 15.92 -4.49 -2.72
CA ASP A 84 16.82 -3.72 -1.86
C ASP A 84 17.78 -4.63 -1.08
N TRP A 85 17.28 -5.77 -0.59
CA TRP A 85 18.12 -6.77 0.08
C TRP A 85 19.20 -7.30 -0.86
N GLU A 86 18.83 -7.69 -2.09
CA GLU A 86 19.76 -8.19 -3.10
C GLU A 86 20.86 -7.19 -3.46
N VAL A 87 20.60 -5.88 -3.36
CA VAL A 87 21.58 -4.83 -3.67
C VAL A 87 22.49 -4.52 -2.48
N ASN A 88 21.96 -4.57 -1.25
CA ASN A 88 22.69 -4.09 -0.06
C ASN A 88 23.41 -5.20 0.72
N TYR A 89 23.05 -6.47 0.53
CA TYR A 89 23.54 -7.60 1.33
C TYR A 89 24.07 -8.78 0.50
N TYR A 90 24.15 -8.63 -0.82
CA TYR A 90 24.79 -9.55 -1.77
C TYR A 90 25.81 -8.78 -2.62
#